data_AF-A0A7V9KI33-F1
#
_entry.id   AF-A0A7V9KI33-F1
#
_cell.length_a   1.000
_cell.length_b   1.000
_cell.length_c   1.000
_cell.angle_alpha   90.00
_cell.angle_beta   90.00
_cell.angle_gamma   90.00
#
_symmetry.space_group_name_H-M   'P 1'
#
loop_
_entity.id
_entity.type
_entity.pdbx_description
1 polymer ?
#
loop_
_entity_poly.entity_id
_entity_poly.type
_entity_poly.pdbx_seq_one_letter_code
_entity_poly.pdbx_strand_id
1 'polypeptide(L)'
;MFEFVLRRVLYIIPVILVVSAVTFFLMYRAPGGPWSNEKPLPASTVAALNEKFGLDKPLWFNPAGAGQAIETGERNPLAITGSFLDSQFFNYMAGVARLDFGPSYASKGADSVQSVIVEKFPVSLRIGLVGIVFAVLVG
;
A
#
# COMPACT_ATOMS: atom_id res chain seq x y z
N MET A 1 20.66 -14.97 -22.73
CA MET A 1 20.41 -13.66 -22.05
C MET A 1 18.94 -13.46 -21.70
N PHE A 2 17.99 -13.68 -22.62
CA PHE A 2 16.54 -13.53 -22.34
C PHE A 2 16.04 -14.42 -21.18
N GLU A 3 16.42 -15.70 -21.16
CA GLU A 3 16.08 -16.63 -20.05
C GLU A 3 16.57 -16.12 -18.68
N PHE A 4 17.77 -15.53 -18.64
CA PHE A 4 18.32 -14.93 -17.42
C PHE A 4 17.52 -13.70 -16.98
N VAL A 5 17.13 -12.84 -17.92
CA VAL A 5 16.31 -11.66 -17.64
C VAL A 5 14.92 -12.07 -17.16
N LEU A 6 14.25 -13.00 -17.84
CA LEU A 6 12.93 -13.49 -17.47
C LEU A 6 12.94 -14.13 -16.07
N ARG A 7 13.91 -15.01 -15.81
CA ARG A 7 14.10 -15.62 -14.50
C ARG A 7 14.32 -14.57 -13.41
N ARG A 8 15.12 -13.53 -13.68
CA ARG A 8 15.35 -12.44 -12.73
C ARG A 8 14.08 -11.63 -12.46
N VAL A 9 13.30 -11.31 -13.49
CA VAL A 9 12.01 -10.61 -13.36
C VAL A 9 11.02 -11.44 -12.55
N LEU A 10 10.95 -12.75 -12.80
CA LEU A 10 10.09 -13.65 -12.03
C LEU A 10 10.50 -13.73 -10.56
N TYR A 11 11.80 -13.68 -10.24
CA TYR A 11 12.27 -13.64 -8.84
C TYR A 11 12.02 -12.30 -8.13
N ILE A 12 11.89 -11.19 -8.87
CA ILE A 12 11.58 -9.89 -8.27
C ILE A 12 10.17 -9.88 -7.67
N ILE A 13 9.21 -10.56 -8.29
CA ILE A 13 7.82 -10.61 -7.83
C ILE A 13 7.71 -11.13 -6.37
N PRO A 14 8.19 -12.34 -6.02
CA PRO A 14 8.14 -12.82 -4.65
C PRO A 14 8.98 -11.97 -3.70
N VAL A 15 10.10 -11.41 -4.15
CA VAL A 15 10.93 -10.51 -3.32
C VAL A 15 10.14 -9.25 -2.93
N ILE A 16 9.47 -8.60 -3.88
CA ILE A 16 8.66 -7.40 -3.60
C ILE A 16 7.52 -7.75 -2.64
N LEU A 17 6.83 -8.87 -2.84
CA LEU A 17 5.74 -9.29 -1.94
C LEU A 17 6.25 -9.55 -0.51
N VAL A 18 7.38 -10.24 -0.35
CA VAL A 18 7.99 -10.50 0.96
C VAL A 18 8.42 -9.20 1.63
N VAL A 19 9.14 -8.32 0.92
CA VAL A 19 9.58 -7.04 1.48
C VAL A 19 8.38 -6.17 1.86
N SER A 20 7.34 -6.12 1.03
CA SER A 20 6.13 -5.34 1.31
C SER A 20 5.37 -5.90 2.52
N ALA A 21 5.26 -7.22 2.65
CA ALA A 21 4.66 -7.86 3.81
C ALA A 21 5.44 -7.51 5.10
N VAL A 22 6.78 -7.63 5.08
CA VAL A 22 7.62 -7.24 6.22
C VAL A 22 7.45 -5.76 6.56
N THR A 23 7.44 -4.90 5.55
CA THR A 23 7.27 -3.44 5.74
C THR A 23 5.92 -3.12 6.38
N PHE A 24 4.84 -3.80 5.95
CA PHE A 24 3.52 -3.66 6.56
C PHE A 24 3.55 -4.03 8.05
N PHE A 25 4.20 -5.13 8.42
CA PHE A 25 4.33 -5.53 9.83
C PHE A 25 5.10 -4.52 10.66
N LEU A 26 6.16 -3.94 10.09
CA LEU A 26 6.94 -2.92 10.77
C LEU A 26 6.12 -1.64 10.97
N MET A 27 5.40 -1.20 9.94
CA MET A 27 4.54 -0.02 10.02
C MET A 27 3.41 -0.20 11.02
N TYR A 28 2.78 -1.39 11.07
CA TYR A 28 1.70 -1.65 12.01
C TYR A 28 2.17 -1.71 13.48
N ARG A 29 3.41 -2.16 13.72
CA ARG A 29 4.00 -2.16 15.08
C ARG A 29 4.59 -0.83 15.48
N ALA A 30 4.73 0.13 14.57
CA ALA A 30 5.27 1.43 14.89
C ALA A 30 4.32 2.17 15.87
N PRO A 31 4.86 2.86 16.89
CA PRO A 31 4.04 3.65 17.80
C PRO A 31 3.46 4.87 17.06
N GLY A 32 2.13 4.90 16.92
CA GLY A 32 1.41 5.98 16.23
C GLY A 32 0.54 5.46 15.07
N GLY A 33 -0.30 6.33 14.52
CA GLY A 33 -1.13 6.03 13.35
C GLY A 33 -1.03 7.11 12.27
N PRO A 34 -1.64 6.90 11.09
CA PRO A 34 -1.57 7.85 9.97
C PRO A 34 -2.10 9.25 10.29
N TRP A 35 -2.84 9.40 11.40
CA TRP A 35 -3.45 10.65 11.84
C TRP A 35 -2.77 11.31 13.04
N SER A 36 -1.67 10.74 13.53
CA SER A 36 -0.91 11.25 14.68
C SER A 36 -0.13 12.53 14.29
N ASN A 37 -0.84 13.66 14.21
CA ASN A 37 -0.27 14.98 13.93
C ASN A 37 -0.01 15.76 15.22
N GLU A 38 0.87 16.77 15.16
CA GLU A 38 1.12 17.72 16.27
C GLU A 38 -0.16 18.41 16.75
N LYS A 39 -1.15 18.60 15.86
CA LYS A 39 -2.48 19.07 16.19
C LYS A 39 -3.46 17.88 16.17
N PRO A 40 -4.01 17.46 17.32
CA PRO A 40 -4.93 16.34 17.37
C PRO A 40 -6.21 16.68 16.58
N LEU A 41 -6.59 15.77 15.67
CA LEU A 41 -7.85 15.87 14.93
C LEU A 41 -9.03 15.51 15.86
N PRO A 42 -10.21 16.10 15.66
CA PRO A 42 -11.43 15.67 16.36
C PRO A 42 -11.67 14.17 16.12
N ALA A 43 -12.08 13.44 17.16
CA ALA A 43 -12.30 11.99 17.08
C ALA A 43 -13.32 11.60 15.98
N SER A 44 -14.31 12.47 15.72
CA SER A 44 -15.28 12.28 14.64
C SER A 44 -14.67 12.37 13.24
N THR A 45 -13.70 13.27 13.03
CA THR A 45 -12.97 13.38 11.76
C THR A 45 -12.08 12.17 11.53
N VAL A 46 -11.42 11.67 12.59
CA VAL A 46 -10.59 10.47 12.52
C VAL A 46 -11.42 9.25 12.12
N ALA A 47 -12.63 9.09 12.68
CA ALA A 47 -13.53 8.00 12.31
C ALA A 47 -13.94 8.06 10.83
N ALA A 48 -14.35 9.23 10.34
CA ALA A 48 -14.71 9.42 8.93
C ALA A 48 -13.52 9.21 7.97
N LEU A 49 -12.31 9.59 8.40
CA LEU A 49 -11.08 9.32 7.64
C LEU A 49 -10.76 7.83 7.63
N ASN A 50 -10.88 7.14 8.76
CA ASN A 50 -10.65 5.70 8.83
C ASN A 50 -11.59 4.94 7.90
N GLU A 51 -12.87 5.29 7.90
CA GLU A 51 -13.86 4.71 6.98
C GLU A 51 -13.51 5.01 5.51
N LYS A 52 -13.18 6.27 5.19
CA LYS A 52 -12.80 6.67 3.83
C LYS A 52 -11.60 5.89 3.29
N PHE A 53 -10.62 5.62 4.13
CA PHE A 53 -9.39 4.92 3.74
C PHE A 53 -9.41 3.40 4.03
N GLY A 54 -10.53 2.87 4.55
CA GLY A 54 -10.64 1.45 4.91
C GLY A 54 -9.73 1.02 6.07
N LEU A 55 -9.30 1.97 6.91
CA LEU A 55 -8.49 1.71 8.11
C LEU A 55 -9.34 1.17 9.27
N ASP A 56 -10.66 1.21 9.14
CA ASP A 56 -11.63 0.59 10.05
C ASP A 56 -11.71 -0.94 9.88
N LYS A 57 -11.29 -1.45 8.72
CA LYS A 57 -11.28 -2.89 8.44
C LYS A 57 -10.34 -3.64 9.37
N PRO A 58 -10.62 -4.92 9.68
CA PRO A 58 -9.69 -5.74 10.43
C PRO A 58 -8.39 -5.98 9.64
N LEU A 59 -7.34 -6.34 10.37
CA LEU A 59 -5.99 -6.39 9.80
C LEU A 59 -5.78 -7.57 8.85
N TRP A 60 -6.33 -8.75 9.17
CA TRP A 60 -6.02 -9.99 8.46
C TRP A 60 -7.27 -10.67 7.92
N PHE A 61 -8.29 -10.82 8.76
CA PHE A 61 -9.49 -11.56 8.40
C PHE A 61 -10.69 -10.72 8.78
N ASN A 62 -11.66 -10.68 7.88
CA ASN A 62 -12.90 -9.96 8.05
C ASN A 62 -14.08 -10.94 8.16
N PRO A 63 -14.22 -11.62 9.32
CA PRO A 63 -15.36 -12.50 9.55
C PRO A 63 -16.69 -11.73 9.52
N ALA A 64 -16.68 -10.44 9.86
CA ALA A 64 -17.86 -9.58 9.78
C ALA A 64 -18.30 -9.33 8.33
N GLY A 65 -17.36 -9.09 7.41
CA GLY A 65 -17.65 -8.95 5.98
C GLY A 65 -18.20 -10.23 5.35
N ALA A 66 -17.65 -11.39 5.75
CA ALA A 66 -18.19 -12.69 5.35
C ALA A 66 -19.61 -12.93 5.89
N GLY A 67 -19.86 -12.55 7.15
CA GLY A 67 -21.20 -12.60 7.75
C GLY A 67 -22.20 -11.74 6.99
N GLN A 68 -21.82 -10.51 6.65
CA GLN A 68 -22.66 -9.60 5.86
C GLN A 68 -22.96 -10.15 4.45
N ALA A 69 -21.99 -10.75 3.77
CA ALA A 69 -22.20 -11.37 2.46
C ALA A 69 -23.19 -12.55 2.52
N ILE A 70 -23.17 -13.32 3.62
CA ILE A 70 -24.12 -14.42 3.83
C ILE A 70 -25.52 -13.87 4.15
N GLU A 71 -25.62 -12.80 4.95
CA GLU A 71 -26.88 -12.13 5.31
C GLU A 71 -27.57 -11.48 4.11
N THR A 72 -26.81 -10.92 3.16
CA THR A 72 -27.35 -10.34 1.92
C THR A 72 -27.81 -11.40 0.91
N GLY A 73 -27.67 -12.70 1.23
CA GLY A 73 -28.11 -13.82 0.39
C GLY A 73 -27.12 -14.19 -0.70
N GLU A 74 -25.86 -13.74 -0.60
CA GLU A 74 -24.82 -14.08 -1.57
C GLU A 74 -24.42 -15.56 -1.40
N ARG A 75 -24.64 -16.37 -2.44
CA ARG A 75 -24.39 -17.82 -2.41
C ARG A 75 -23.09 -18.25 -3.09
N ASN A 76 -22.36 -17.30 -3.66
CA ASN A 76 -21.12 -17.60 -4.36
C ASN A 76 -20.00 -17.85 -3.33
N PRO A 77 -19.43 -19.07 -3.24
CA PRO A 77 -18.38 -19.36 -2.26
C PRO A 77 -17.12 -18.52 -2.46
N LEU A 78 -16.83 -18.09 -3.70
CA LEU A 78 -15.69 -17.19 -3.98
C LEU A 78 -15.95 -15.77 -3.47
N ALA A 79 -17.19 -15.28 -3.54
CA ALA A 79 -17.55 -13.95 -3.05
C ALA A 79 -17.48 -13.88 -1.52
N ILE A 80 -18.01 -14.91 -0.84
CA ILE A 80 -17.95 -15.04 0.62
C ILE A 80 -16.50 -15.17 1.11
N THR A 81 -15.67 -15.93 0.39
CA THR A 81 -14.24 -16.04 0.73
C THR A 81 -13.52 -14.72 0.46
N GLY A 82 -13.90 -14.00 -0.61
CA GLY A 82 -13.38 -12.67 -0.91
C GLY A 82 -13.68 -11.66 0.19
N SER A 83 -14.92 -11.61 0.69
CA SER A 83 -15.30 -10.73 1.79
C SER A 83 -14.68 -11.14 3.13
N PHE A 84 -14.37 -12.42 3.33
CA PHE A 84 -13.58 -12.88 4.47
C PHE A 84 -12.13 -12.37 4.43
N LEU A 85 -11.53 -12.33 3.25
CA LEU A 85 -10.15 -11.85 3.07
C LEU A 85 -10.08 -10.31 2.94
N ASP A 86 -11.21 -9.62 2.82
CA ASP A 86 -11.28 -8.15 2.70
C ASP A 86 -10.82 -7.43 3.98
N SER A 87 -9.51 -7.28 4.09
CA SER A 87 -8.79 -6.79 5.28
C SER A 87 -7.65 -5.86 4.86
N GLN A 88 -7.11 -5.08 5.79
CA GLN A 88 -6.03 -4.14 5.48
C GLN A 88 -4.80 -4.83 4.86
N PHE A 89 -4.37 -5.97 5.42
CA PHE A 89 -3.22 -6.71 4.93
C PHE A 89 -3.42 -7.30 3.53
N PHE A 90 -4.50 -8.07 3.33
CA PHE A 90 -4.73 -8.71 2.03
C PHE A 90 -5.07 -7.71 0.93
N ASN A 91 -5.78 -6.62 1.24
CA ASN A 91 -6.03 -5.56 0.27
C ASN A 91 -4.74 -4.85 -0.13
N TYR A 92 -3.86 -4.55 0.83
CA TYR A 92 -2.55 -3.98 0.54
C TYR A 92 -1.68 -4.92 -0.30
N MET A 93 -1.59 -6.21 0.07
CA MET A 93 -0.84 -7.21 -0.68
C MET A 93 -1.38 -7.44 -2.09
N ALA A 94 -2.70 -7.49 -2.26
CA ALA A 94 -3.34 -7.60 -3.57
C ALA A 94 -3.08 -6.35 -4.43
N GLY A 95 -3.05 -5.16 -3.82
CA GLY A 95 -2.63 -3.92 -4.46
C GLY A 95 -1.19 -3.99 -4.95
N VAL A 96 -0.25 -4.36 -4.07
CA VAL A 96 1.18 -4.49 -4.41
C VAL A 96 1.38 -5.46 -5.58
N ALA A 97 0.66 -6.58 -5.60
CA ALA A 97 0.71 -7.55 -6.70
C ALA A 97 0.23 -6.95 -8.04
N ARG A 98 -0.64 -5.94 -8.00
CA ARG A 98 -1.13 -5.15 -9.15
C ARG A 98 -0.34 -3.87 -9.40
N LEU A 99 0.79 -3.69 -8.69
CA LEU A 99 1.61 -2.48 -8.70
C LEU A 99 0.88 -1.22 -8.21
N ASP A 100 -0.16 -1.40 -7.40
CA ASP A 100 -0.88 -0.33 -6.72
C ASP A 100 -0.47 -0.31 -5.23
N PHE A 101 0.21 0.77 -4.83
CA PHE A 101 0.70 0.94 -3.46
C PHE A 101 -0.35 1.56 -2.51
N GLY A 102 -1.58 1.76 -2.98
CA GLY A 102 -2.66 2.30 -2.18
C GLY A 102 -2.64 3.83 -2.06
N PRO A 103 -3.53 4.39 -1.22
CA PRO A 103 -3.69 5.83 -1.07
C PRO A 103 -2.54 6.47 -0.27
N SER A 104 -2.21 7.72 -0.58
CA SER A 104 -1.34 8.53 0.27
C SER A 104 -2.10 9.10 1.46
N TYR A 105 -1.61 8.84 2.68
CA TYR A 105 -2.16 9.43 3.91
C TYR A 105 -1.62 10.83 4.21
N ALA A 106 -0.47 11.19 3.62
CA ALA A 106 0.22 12.45 3.89
C ALA A 106 -0.08 13.55 2.85
N SER A 107 -0.53 13.17 1.66
CA SER A 107 -0.85 14.11 0.58
C SER A 107 -2.24 14.73 0.80
N LYS A 108 -2.37 16.05 0.58
CA LYS A 108 -3.65 16.78 0.74
C LYS A 108 -4.69 16.45 -0.35
N GLY A 109 -4.34 15.64 -1.34
CA GLY A 109 -5.25 14.99 -2.29
C GLY A 109 -5.24 13.49 -2.04
N ALA A 110 -6.37 12.81 -2.25
CA ALA A 110 -6.50 11.35 -2.15
C ALA A 110 -5.81 10.65 -3.34
N ASP A 111 -4.56 11.05 -3.59
CA ASP A 111 -3.74 10.59 -4.68
C ASP A 111 -3.08 9.28 -4.27
N SER A 112 -3.01 8.33 -5.21
CA SER A 112 -2.32 7.07 -4.96
C SER A 112 -0.83 7.34 -4.72
N VAL A 113 -0.19 6.53 -3.88
CA VAL A 113 1.26 6.63 -3.66
C VAL A 113 2.03 6.52 -4.99
N GLN A 114 1.52 5.74 -5.94
CA GLN A 114 2.07 5.63 -7.29
C GLN A 114 2.13 6.98 -8.01
N SER A 115 1.07 7.79 -7.94
CA SER A 115 1.04 9.11 -8.59
C SER A 115 2.09 10.06 -7.98
N VAL A 116 2.27 10.02 -6.66
CA VAL A 116 3.30 10.79 -5.95
C VAL A 116 4.71 10.35 -6.39
N ILE A 117 4.93 9.05 -6.56
CA ILE A 117 6.21 8.52 -7.05
C ILE A 117 6.49 9.03 -8.46
N VAL A 118 5.51 8.93 -9.37
CA VAL A 118 5.66 9.38 -10.76
C VAL A 118 5.90 10.88 -10.83
N GLU A 119 5.21 11.67 -10.02
CA GLU A 119 5.37 13.12 -9.95
C GLU A 119 6.78 13.51 -9.47
N LYS A 120 7.31 12.83 -8.45
CA LYS A 120 8.63 13.15 -7.86
C LYS A 120 9.81 12.54 -8.60
N PHE A 121 9.58 11.47 -9.38
CA PHE A 121 10.64 10.73 -10.08
C PHE A 121 11.56 11.62 -10.95
N PRO A 122 11.06 12.56 -11.77
CA PRO A 122 11.92 13.42 -12.60
C PRO A 122 12.88 14.31 -11.80
N VAL A 123 12.47 14.74 -10.60
CA VAL A 123 13.32 15.57 -9.73
C VAL A 123 14.51 14.75 -9.23
N SER A 124 14.25 13.56 -8.70
CA SER A 124 15.30 12.64 -8.26
C SER A 124 16.22 12.24 -9.41
N LEU A 125 15.68 12.00 -10.60
CA LEU A 125 16.47 11.69 -11.79
C LEU A 125 17.41 12.83 -12.16
N ARG A 126 16.92 14.07 -12.18
CA ARG A 126 17.75 15.26 -12.46
C ARG A 126 18.88 15.43 -11.45
N ILE A 127 18.58 15.31 -10.15
CA ILE A 127 19.60 15.42 -9.09
C ILE A 127 20.65 14.31 -9.22
N GLY A 128 20.21 13.07 -9.47
CA GLY A 128 21.11 11.94 -9.70
C GLY A 128 22.04 12.17 -10.89
N LEU A 129 21.51 12.66 -12.01
CA LEU A 129 22.31 13.00 -13.20
C LEU A 129 23.30 14.12 -12.91
N VAL A 130 22.88 15.20 -12.23
CA VAL A 130 23.79 16.29 -11.84
C VAL A 130 24.90 15.77 -10.93
N GLY A 131 24.58 14.88 -9.98
CA GLY A 131 25.57 14.25 -9.10
C GLY A 131 26.59 13.41 -9.85
N ILE A 132 26.15 12.63 -10.85
CA ILE A 132 27.05 11.86 -11.72
C ILE A 132 27.97 12.79 -12.51
N VAL A 133 27.43 13.83 -13.12
CA VAL A 133 28.22 14.81 -13.88
C VAL A 133 29.24 15.49 -12.96
N PHE A 134 28.83 15.94 -11.77
CA PHE A 134 29.74 16.56 -10.81
C PHE A 134 30.84 15.60 -10.35
N ALA A 135 30.51 14.34 -10.03
CA ALA A 135 31.48 13.34 -9.62
C ALA A 135 32.51 13.05 -10.72
N VAL A 136 32.09 13.05 -11.98
CA VAL A 136 32.99 12.85 -13.14
C VAL A 136 33.87 14.08 -13.42
N LEU A 137 33.39 15.29 -13.11
CA LEU A 137 34.14 16.52 -13.36
C LEU A 137 35.12 16.89 -12.23
N VAL A 138 34.78 16.55 -10.99
CA VAL A 138 35.54 16.95 -9.79
C VAL A 138 36.38 15.81 -9.21
N GLY A 139 35.93 14.57 -9.34
CA GLY A 139 36.72 13.37 -8.97
C GLY A 139 37.78 13.06 -10.00
#